data_AF-A0A0B6YGL7-F1
#
_entry.id   AF-A0A0B6YGL7-F1
#
_cell.length_a   1.000
_cell.length_b   1.000
_cell.length_c   1.000
_cell.angle_alpha   90.00
_cell.angle_beta   90.00
_cell.angle_gamma   90.00
#
_symmetry.space_group_name_H-M   'P 1'
#
loop_
_entity.id
_entity.type
_entity.pdbx_description
1 polymer ?
#
loop_
_entity_poly.entity_id
_entity_poly.type
_entity_poly.pdbx_seq_one_letter_code
_entity_poly.pdbx_strand_id
1 'polypeptide(L)'
;KEAAEKMLVSLQVNVSQSMIVGVHVRRGDFLTVESQLLGYNTPATSYYIKAFDYMNSTFPNRNITFLIVSDDPPWCKANLVGTNVITAPPAQPDVHIAVLASCEHVIISSGTYGWWGAWLAGGHVIYFTDYLRGSTPLGKDFAPKDYYPN
;
A
#
# COMPACT_ATOMS: atom_id res chain seq x y z
N LYS A 1 7.02 11.57 12.89
CA LYS A 1 8.26 10.79 12.66
C LYS A 1 8.63 9.93 13.86
N GLU A 2 8.82 10.49 15.05
CA GLU A 2 9.16 9.71 16.26
C GLU A 2 8.22 8.50 16.53
N ALA A 3 6.89 8.67 16.41
CA ALA A 3 5.95 7.57 16.60
C ALA A 3 6.07 6.46 15.54
N ALA A 4 6.40 6.83 14.29
CA ALA A 4 6.64 5.88 13.20
C ALA A 4 7.93 5.10 13.44
N GLU A 5 9.01 5.77 13.86
CA GLU A 5 10.28 5.14 14.23
C GLU A 5 10.08 4.14 15.39
N LYS A 6 9.37 4.54 16.45
CA LYS A 6 9.01 3.65 17.56
C LYS A 6 8.24 2.42 17.08
N MET A 7 7.32 2.58 16.13
CA MET A 7 6.59 1.45 15.55
C MET A 7 7.51 0.50 14.78
N LEU A 8 8.38 1.03 13.91
CA LEU A 8 9.31 0.22 13.12
C LEU A 8 10.25 -0.59 14.02
N VAL A 9 10.78 0.03 15.09
CA VAL A 9 11.59 -0.64 16.11
C VAL A 9 10.80 -1.74 16.83
N SER A 10 9.55 -1.48 17.20
CA SER A 10 8.69 -2.47 17.90
C SER A 10 8.39 -3.71 17.07
N LEU A 11 8.38 -3.57 15.74
CA LEU A 11 8.16 -4.66 14.78
C LEU A 11 9.42 -5.50 14.53
N GLN A 12 10.52 -5.22 15.23
CA GLN A 12 11.84 -5.83 15.01
C GLN A 12 12.32 -5.68 13.56
N VAL A 13 11.80 -4.68 12.84
CA VAL A 13 12.24 -4.39 11.48
C VAL A 13 13.59 -3.72 11.60
N ASN A 14 14.64 -4.45 11.22
CA ASN A 14 15.97 -3.86 11.16
C ASN A 14 16.08 -2.93 9.95
N VAL A 15 15.65 -1.69 10.15
CA VAL A 15 15.68 -0.62 9.14
C VAL A 15 17.09 -0.35 8.59
N SER A 16 18.14 -0.72 9.34
CA SER A 16 19.54 -0.57 8.88
C SER A 16 20.05 -1.72 8.00
N GLN A 17 19.35 -2.86 7.97
CA GLN A 17 19.76 -4.06 7.25
C GLN A 17 18.75 -4.55 6.20
N SER A 18 17.57 -3.94 6.13
CA SER A 18 16.52 -4.26 5.18
C SER A 18 16.03 -3.01 4.47
N MET A 19 15.73 -3.13 3.18
CA MET A 19 14.95 -2.14 2.46
C MET A 19 13.48 -2.34 2.81
N ILE A 20 12.81 -1.30 3.27
CA ILE A 20 11.40 -1.34 3.64
C ILE A 20 10.55 -0.80 2.49
N VAL A 21 9.65 -1.66 2.03
CA VAL A 21 8.62 -1.30 1.06
C VAL A 21 7.30 -1.15 1.80
N GLY A 22 6.79 0.07 1.87
CA GLY A 22 5.48 0.34 2.44
C GLY A 22 4.39 -0.21 1.52
N VAL A 23 3.37 -0.86 2.07
CA VAL A 23 2.27 -1.44 1.30
C VAL A 23 0.95 -0.88 1.84
N HIS A 24 0.34 0.02 1.09
CA HIS A 24 -0.95 0.60 1.46
C HIS A 24 -2.10 -0.27 0.92
N VAL A 25 -2.93 -0.79 1.82
CA VAL A 25 -4.11 -1.61 1.49
C VAL A 25 -5.38 -0.91 1.99
N ARG A 26 -6.15 -0.35 1.06
CA ARG A 26 -7.48 0.24 1.33
C ARG A 26 -8.57 -0.71 0.87
N ARG A 27 -9.41 -1.12 1.81
CA ARG A 27 -10.51 -2.08 1.56
C ARG A 27 -11.80 -1.68 2.24
N GLY A 28 -11.74 -1.16 3.47
CA GLY A 28 -12.89 -1.02 4.36
C GLY A 28 -14.12 -0.39 3.72
N ASP A 29 -14.09 0.92 3.50
CA ASP A 29 -15.20 1.67 2.90
C ASP A 29 -15.48 1.30 1.43
N PHE A 30 -14.47 0.83 0.70
CA PHE A 30 -14.61 0.45 -0.70
C PHE A 30 -15.40 -0.83 -0.90
N LEU A 31 -15.49 -1.70 0.12
CA LEU A 31 -16.27 -2.94 0.07
C LEU A 31 -17.75 -2.76 0.41
N THR A 32 -18.19 -1.55 0.76
CA THR A 32 -19.62 -1.29 1.00
C THR A 32 -20.43 -1.39 -0.30
N VAL A 33 -21.71 -1.75 -0.19
CA VAL A 33 -22.61 -1.85 -1.35
C VAL A 33 -22.68 -0.53 -2.11
N GLU A 34 -22.78 0.59 -1.40
CA GLU A 34 -22.82 1.93 -2.00
C GLU A 34 -21.54 2.24 -2.79
N SER A 35 -20.37 2.00 -2.20
CA SER A 35 -19.10 2.20 -2.87
C SER A 35 -18.95 1.32 -4.12
N GLN A 36 -19.38 0.06 -4.03
CA GLN A 36 -19.34 -0.87 -5.16
C GLN A 36 -20.30 -0.45 -6.30
N LEU A 37 -21.48 0.09 -5.97
CA LEU A 37 -22.44 0.63 -6.95
C LEU A 37 -21.89 1.86 -7.67
N LEU A 38 -21.16 2.72 -6.95
CA LEU A 38 -20.48 3.88 -7.53
C LEU A 38 -19.28 3.48 -8.41
N GLY A 39 -18.66 2.34 -8.10
CA GLY A 39 -17.63 1.70 -8.92
C GLY A 39 -16.25 1.61 -8.32
N TYR A 40 -16.11 1.89 -7.02
CA TYR A 40 -14.84 1.71 -6.33
C TYR A 40 -14.39 0.25 -6.37
N ASN A 41 -13.08 0.08 -6.50
CA ASN A 41 -12.45 -1.22 -6.57
C ASN A 41 -11.26 -1.30 -5.60
N THR A 42 -10.94 -2.52 -5.19
CA THR A 42 -9.82 -2.83 -4.31
C THR A 42 -8.94 -3.87 -5.01
N PRO A 43 -7.60 -3.77 -4.94
CA PRO A 43 -6.75 -4.77 -5.57
C PRO A 43 -6.97 -6.17 -4.98
N ALA A 44 -6.95 -7.18 -5.84
CA ALA A 44 -6.91 -8.57 -5.41
C ALA A 44 -5.53 -8.94 -4.85
N THR A 45 -5.44 -10.06 -4.14
CA THR A 45 -4.17 -10.62 -3.64
C THR A 45 -3.09 -10.73 -4.74
N SER A 46 -3.50 -11.10 -5.96
CA SER A 46 -2.60 -11.25 -7.09
C SER A 46 -1.90 -9.95 -7.52
N TYR A 47 -2.51 -8.78 -7.27
CA TYR A 47 -1.85 -7.49 -7.51
C TYR A 47 -0.65 -7.32 -6.57
N TYR A 48 -0.84 -7.58 -5.28
CA TYR A 48 0.22 -7.42 -4.28
C TYR A 48 1.35 -8.43 -4.50
N ILE A 49 1.03 -9.69 -4.82
CA ILE A 49 2.04 -10.71 -5.13
C ILE A 49 2.90 -10.27 -6.32
N LYS A 50 2.28 -9.83 -7.42
CA LYS A 50 3.01 -9.32 -8.59
C LYS A 50 3.87 -8.09 -8.25
N ALA A 51 3.37 -7.20 -7.40
CA ALA A 51 4.11 -6.03 -6.95
C ALA A 51 5.31 -6.44 -6.08
N PHE A 52 5.18 -7.45 -5.21
CA PHE A 52 6.29 -7.98 -4.41
C PHE A 52 7.35 -8.61 -5.30
N ASP A 53 6.94 -9.44 -6.27
CA ASP A 53 7.85 -10.06 -7.24
C ASP A 53 8.59 -9.01 -8.08
N TYR A 54 7.88 -7.95 -8.49
CA TYR A 54 8.49 -6.83 -9.20
C TYR A 54 9.55 -6.12 -8.34
N MET A 55 9.25 -5.83 -7.07
CA MET A 55 10.22 -5.19 -6.17
C MET A 55 11.45 -6.07 -5.93
N ASN A 56 11.26 -7.36 -5.70
CA ASN A 56 12.36 -8.32 -5.54
C ASN A 56 13.23 -8.41 -6.81
N SER A 57 12.62 -8.42 -8.00
CA SER A 57 13.38 -8.47 -9.26
C SER A 57 14.06 -7.15 -9.62
N THR A 58 13.49 -6.01 -9.20
CA THR A 58 14.08 -4.68 -9.39
C THR A 58 15.27 -4.46 -8.46
N PHE A 59 15.24 -5.03 -7.25
CA PHE A 59 16.29 -4.88 -6.24
C PHE A 59 16.86 -6.24 -5.79
N PRO A 60 17.45 -7.04 -6.69
CA PRO A 60 17.81 -8.44 -6.42
C PRO A 60 18.91 -8.62 -5.36
N ASN A 61 19.69 -7.56 -5.08
CA ASN A 61 20.76 -7.58 -4.09
C ASN A 61 20.34 -7.00 -2.73
N ARG A 62 19.05 -6.75 -2.52
CA ARG A 62 18.52 -6.16 -1.28
C ARG A 62 17.65 -7.17 -0.56
N ASN A 63 17.81 -7.25 0.75
CA ASN A 63 16.80 -7.88 1.60
C ASN A 63 15.62 -6.91 1.72
N ILE A 64 14.42 -7.34 1.30
CA ILE A 64 13.23 -6.51 1.26
C ILE A 64 12.24 -6.96 2.33
N THR A 65 11.73 -6.00 3.12
CA THR A 65 10.61 -6.19 4.04
C THR A 65 9.40 -5.40 3.54
N PHE A 66 8.28 -6.09 3.35
CA PHE A 66 7.01 -5.47 2.96
C PHE A 66 6.21 -5.13 4.21
N LEU A 67 6.04 -3.83 4.50
CA LEU A 67 5.32 -3.34 5.66
C LEU A 67 3.92 -2.88 5.27
N ILE A 68 2.91 -3.67 5.63
CA ILE A 68 1.51 -3.42 5.30
C ILE A 68 0.89 -2.43 6.28
N VAL A 69 0.33 -1.35 5.73
CA VAL A 69 -0.53 -0.38 6.41
C VAL A 69 -1.92 -0.50 5.79
N SER A 70 -2.92 -0.80 6.60
CA SER A 70 -4.24 -1.20 6.12
C SER A 70 -5.38 -0.79 7.05
N ASP A 71 -6.54 -0.50 6.46
CA ASP A 71 -7.81 -0.38 7.17
C ASP A 71 -8.56 -1.72 7.31
N ASP A 72 -8.00 -2.80 6.75
CA ASP A 72 -8.44 -4.18 6.91
C ASP A 72 -7.25 -5.12 7.24
N PRO A 73 -6.62 -4.98 8.43
CA PRO A 73 -5.51 -5.85 8.85
C PRO A 73 -5.82 -7.35 8.87
N PRO A 74 -7.03 -7.82 9.30
CA PRO A 74 -7.37 -9.24 9.26
C PRO A 74 -7.27 -9.84 7.86
N TRP A 75 -7.79 -9.16 6.84
CA TRP A 75 -7.66 -9.64 5.46
C TRP A 75 -6.21 -9.69 5.00
N CYS A 76 -5.41 -8.68 5.34
CA CYS A 76 -3.99 -8.63 4.98
C CYS A 76 -3.22 -9.83 5.56
N LYS A 77 -3.43 -10.15 6.84
CA LYS A 77 -2.78 -11.30 7.48
C LYS A 77 -3.20 -12.64 6.88
N ALA A 78 -4.42 -12.75 6.38
CA ALA A 78 -4.92 -13.98 5.76
C ALA A 78 -4.48 -14.16 4.30
N ASN A 79 -4.24 -13.06 3.57
CA ASN A 79 -4.04 -13.10 2.12
C ASN A 79 -2.62 -12.70 1.68
N LEU A 80 -1.93 -11.87 2.44
CA LEU A 80 -0.59 -11.35 2.13
C LEU A 80 0.42 -12.00 3.06
N VAL A 81 0.68 -13.29 2.83
CA VAL A 81 1.54 -14.11 3.68
C VAL A 81 2.92 -14.26 3.05
N GLY A 82 3.96 -14.03 3.85
CA GLY A 82 5.36 -14.22 3.46
C GLY A 82 6.27 -14.05 4.66
N THR A 83 7.47 -14.63 4.60
CA THR A 83 8.46 -14.53 5.70
C THR A 83 8.99 -13.11 5.90
N ASN A 84 8.86 -12.27 4.87
CA ASN A 84 9.29 -10.88 4.86
C ASN A 84 8.10 -9.89 4.77
N VAL A 85 6.88 -10.35 5.06
CA VAL A 85 5.67 -9.52 5.04
C VAL A 85 5.20 -9.29 6.47
N ILE A 86 5.08 -8.02 6.86
CA ILE A 86 4.71 -7.62 8.22
C ILE A 86 3.52 -6.68 8.13
N THR A 87 2.47 -6.95 8.92
CA THR A 87 1.34 -6.01 9.05
C THR A 87 1.58 -5.08 10.23
N ALA A 88 1.53 -3.77 9.98
CA ALA A 88 1.66 -2.75 11.00
C ALA A 88 0.56 -2.90 12.06
N PRO A 89 0.87 -2.67 13.35
CA PRO A 89 -0.14 -2.69 14.40
C PRO A 89 -1.11 -1.51 14.22
N PRO A 90 -2.30 -1.57 14.85
CA PRO A 90 -3.21 -0.44 14.88
C PRO A 90 -2.52 0.82 15.42
N ALA A 91 -2.73 1.95 14.74
CA ALA A 91 -2.30 3.26 15.19
C ALA A 91 -3.19 4.34 14.58
N GLN A 92 -2.95 5.58 14.98
CA GLN A 92 -3.63 6.73 14.40
C GLN A 92 -3.22 6.92 12.93
N PRO A 93 -4.10 7.47 12.06
CA PRO A 93 -3.79 7.66 10.64
C PRO A 93 -2.55 8.52 10.38
N ASP A 94 -2.29 9.53 11.20
CA ASP A 94 -1.08 10.36 11.11
C ASP A 94 0.22 9.55 11.37
N VAL A 95 0.15 8.55 12.24
CA VAL A 95 1.28 7.63 12.49
C VAL A 95 1.49 6.71 11.30
N HIS A 96 0.42 6.10 10.78
CA HIS A 96 0.49 5.18 9.65
C HIS A 96 0.96 5.87 8.35
N ILE A 97 0.54 7.11 8.08
CA ILE A 97 1.06 7.85 6.91
C ILE A 97 2.53 8.23 7.11
N ALA A 98 2.95 8.56 8.34
CA ALA A 98 4.35 8.80 8.66
C ALA A 98 5.21 7.53 8.51
N VAL A 99 4.65 6.35 8.80
CA VAL A 99 5.30 5.06 8.51
C VAL A 99 5.49 4.86 7.01
N LEU A 100 4.43 5.05 6.20
CA LEU A 100 4.53 4.97 4.73
C LEU A 100 5.58 5.95 4.19
N ALA A 101 5.54 7.21 4.65
CA ALA A 101 6.48 8.26 4.26
C ALA A 101 7.93 8.01 4.71
N SER A 102 8.17 7.07 5.62
CA SER A 102 9.51 6.70 6.08
C SER A 102 10.07 5.47 5.36
N CYS A 103 9.28 4.81 4.51
CA CYS A 103 9.73 3.67 3.70
C CYS A 103 10.54 4.15 2.49
N GLU A 104 11.44 3.32 1.96
CA GLU A 104 12.20 3.68 0.75
C GLU A 104 11.33 3.67 -0.51
N HIS A 105 10.40 2.74 -0.60
CA HIS A 105 9.50 2.54 -1.74
C HIS A 105 8.09 2.23 -1.26
N VAL A 106 7.07 2.45 -2.10
CA VAL A 106 5.68 2.25 -1.69
C VAL A 106 4.85 1.57 -2.77
N ILE A 107 4.12 0.53 -2.40
CA ILE A 107 3.08 -0.10 -3.21
C ILE A 107 1.75 0.44 -2.71
N ILE A 108 0.95 1.03 -3.60
CA ILE A 108 -0.32 1.63 -3.22
C ILE A 108 -1.50 0.97 -3.92
N SER A 109 -2.49 0.57 -3.11
CA SER A 109 -3.87 0.50 -3.55
C SER A 109 -4.42 1.92 -3.84
N SER A 110 -5.73 2.07 -3.82
CA SER A 110 -6.37 3.33 -4.19
C SER A 110 -6.61 4.28 -3.01
N GLY A 111 -6.68 5.58 -3.32
CA GLY A 111 -7.02 6.64 -2.38
C GLY A 111 -5.89 7.64 -2.12
N THR A 112 -6.27 8.85 -1.68
CA THR A 112 -5.34 9.96 -1.43
C THR A 112 -4.37 9.68 -0.29
N TYR A 113 -4.76 8.84 0.67
CA TYR A 113 -3.93 8.49 1.82
C TYR A 113 -2.65 7.76 1.39
N GLY A 114 -2.78 6.70 0.60
CA GLY A 114 -1.64 5.97 0.03
C GLY A 114 -0.81 6.85 -0.91
N TRP A 115 -1.48 7.68 -1.72
CA TRP A 115 -0.81 8.61 -2.62
C TRP A 115 0.11 9.59 -1.87
N TRP A 116 -0.38 10.25 -0.82
CA TRP A 116 0.45 11.15 -0.01
C TRP A 116 1.56 10.42 0.72
N GLY A 117 1.30 9.22 1.24
CA GLY A 117 2.34 8.37 1.84
C GLY A 117 3.47 8.06 0.85
N ALA A 118 3.12 7.67 -0.38
CA ALA A 118 4.08 7.38 -1.45
C ALA A 118 4.84 8.62 -1.94
N TRP A 119 4.13 9.75 -2.11
CA TRP A 119 4.74 11.02 -2.49
C TRP A 119 5.78 11.48 -1.47
N LEU A 120 5.46 11.37 -0.17
CA LEU A 120 6.37 11.74 0.92
C LEU A 120 7.56 10.78 1.07
N ALA A 121 7.40 9.50 0.72
CA ALA A 121 8.47 8.52 0.70
C ALA A 121 9.51 8.81 -0.41
N GLY A 122 9.06 9.28 -1.57
CA GLY A 122 9.93 9.81 -2.63
C GLY A 122 10.74 8.78 -3.42
N GLY A 123 10.50 7.48 -3.25
CA GLY A 123 11.14 6.42 -4.04
C GLY A 123 10.25 5.82 -5.12
N HIS A 124 10.53 4.58 -5.50
CA HIS A 124 9.74 3.84 -6.48
C HIS A 124 8.32 3.59 -5.94
N VAL A 125 7.32 3.87 -6.77
CA VAL A 125 5.90 3.70 -6.42
C VAL A 125 5.21 2.78 -7.42
N ILE A 126 4.58 1.72 -6.91
CA ILE A 126 3.72 0.85 -7.72
C ILE A 126 2.27 1.24 -7.47
N TYR A 127 1.60 1.72 -8.53
CA TYR A 127 0.22 2.18 -8.47
C TYR A 127 -0.75 1.05 -8.84
N PHE A 128 -1.84 0.91 -8.10
CA PHE A 128 -3.00 0.19 -8.57
C PHE A 128 -3.83 1.08 -9.50
N THR A 129 -3.94 0.67 -10.77
CA THR A 129 -4.55 1.48 -11.84
C THR A 129 -6.01 1.17 -12.10
N ASP A 130 -6.52 0.05 -11.59
CA ASP A 130 -7.92 -0.39 -11.76
C ASP A 130 -8.81 0.07 -10.59
N TYR A 131 -8.64 1.33 -10.18
CA TYR A 131 -9.34 1.93 -9.04
C TYR A 131 -10.85 2.04 -9.25
N LEU A 132 -11.27 2.45 -10.45
CA LEU A 132 -12.68 2.66 -10.80
C LEU A 132 -13.06 1.76 -11.96
N ARG A 133 -14.14 1.00 -11.80
CA ARG A 133 -14.63 0.10 -12.86
C ARG A 133 -15.27 0.92 -13.98
N GLY A 134 -14.73 0.85 -15.20
CA GLY A 134 -15.10 1.77 -16.29
C GLY A 134 -16.58 1.85 -16.68
N SER A 135 -17.41 0.83 -16.43
CA SER A 135 -18.84 0.84 -16.75
C SER A 135 -19.75 1.50 -15.69
N THR A 136 -19.19 1.90 -14.56
CA THR A 136 -19.92 2.40 -13.37
C THR A 136 -20.10 3.93 -13.39
N PRO A 137 -20.95 4.50 -12.51
CA PRO A 137 -21.16 5.95 -12.45
C PRO A 137 -19.87 6.77 -12.34
N LEU A 138 -18.94 6.38 -11.46
CA LEU A 138 -17.65 7.09 -11.33
C LEU A 138 -16.64 6.69 -12.41
N GLY A 139 -16.73 5.46 -12.93
CA GLY A 139 -15.78 4.96 -13.94
C GLY A 139 -15.89 5.65 -15.30
N LYS A 140 -17.06 6.15 -15.68
CA LYS A 140 -17.30 6.78 -17.00
C LYS A 140 -16.50 8.08 -17.20
N ASP A 141 -16.35 8.85 -16.13
CA ASP A 141 -15.65 10.15 -16.17
C ASP A 141 -14.19 10.02 -15.70
N PHE A 142 -13.73 8.80 -15.37
CA PHE A 142 -12.38 8.57 -14.90
C PHE A 142 -11.38 8.48 -16.05
N ALA A 143 -10.40 9.38 -16.06
CA ALA A 143 -9.27 9.34 -16.98
C ALA A 143 -7.99 8.93 -16.21
N PRO A 144 -7.49 7.68 -16.35
CA PRO A 144 -6.34 7.20 -15.57
C PRO A 144 -5.08 8.09 -15.69
N LYS A 145 -4.85 8.66 -16.88
CA LYS A 145 -3.71 9.56 -17.16
C LYS A 145 -3.66 10.82 -16.29
N ASP A 146 -4.78 11.22 -15.69
CA ASP A 146 -4.85 12.42 -14.83
C ASP A 146 -4.37 12.11 -13.39
N TYR A 147 -4.29 10.81 -13.04
CA TYR A 147 -4.02 10.33 -11.68
C TYR A 147 -2.72 9.54 -11.55
N TYR A 148 -2.23 8.95 -12.65
CA TYR A 148 -1.04 8.11 -12.66
C TYR A 148 0.04 8.71 -13.57
N PRO A 149 1.32 8.75 -13.13
CA PRO A 149 2.41 9.15 -14.00
C PRO A 149 2.58 8.16 -15.17
N ASN A 150 3.04 8.68 -16.31
CA ASN A 150 3.34 7.88 -17.51
C ASN A 150 4.57 6.98 -17.30
#